data_AF-A0A365PTB6-F1
#
_entry.id   AF-A0A365PTB6-F1
#
_cell.length_a   1.000
_cell.length_b   1.000
_cell.length_c   1.000
_cell.angle_alpha   90.00
_cell.angle_beta   90.00
_cell.angle_gamma   90.00
#
_symmetry.space_group_name_H-M   'P 1'
#
loop_
_entity.id
_entity.type
_entity.pdbx_description
1 polymer ?
#
loop_
_entity_poly.entity_id
_entity_poly.type
_entity_poly.pdbx_seq_one_letter_code
_entity_poly.pdbx_strand_id
1 'polypeptide(L)'
;MAAETTLKQLQGLYIAYFGRPAEGTSFWENRFDNLGWTIDDAARDFVNADEFTAVYGSADYDAVVRATYLNALGREVESAQSRDFWVGELEAGRVSVATLLDSFLTTDSEIDRATAEGRIEVASAYTETVQAGAPYEQERAIELLQSVDGTASSRDAALRAIQTQVGPEQPDLGSGGSDHGITASSDFIDLGESTDKRDVIVLSNAAYSRIADASGDGRITINPDTAASKLDTIDVFVTGDWDTADRIDLTAFGFTGGQRGVKNVTESVDQFTELSHVAGLFETAYGARGVAYSSEHVHAENSGTDLGGGFGSLWVFVDANKDGDFRAAEDMVIDLGGILAVSAVDFYF
;
A
#
# COMPACT_ATOMS: atom_id res chain seq x y z
N MET A 1 -28.31 22.15 -7.91
CA MET A 1 -27.33 21.15 -7.50
C MET A 1 -26.52 20.90 -8.74
N ALA A 2 -25.24 21.30 -8.72
CA ALA A 2 -24.37 21.17 -9.88
C ALA A 2 -24.37 19.69 -10.32
N ALA A 3 -24.32 19.44 -11.63
CA ALA A 3 -24.28 18.07 -12.12
C ALA A 3 -23.02 17.37 -11.60
N GLU A 4 -23.13 16.09 -11.24
CA GLU A 4 -21.98 15.26 -10.80
C GLU A 4 -20.81 15.35 -11.78
N THR A 5 -21.11 15.40 -13.08
CA THR A 5 -20.12 15.62 -14.14
C THR A 5 -19.36 16.93 -13.99
N THR A 6 -20.04 18.04 -13.64
CA THR A 6 -19.40 19.35 -13.44
C THR A 6 -18.50 19.34 -12.21
N LEU A 7 -18.87 18.63 -11.14
CA LEU A 7 -18.02 18.48 -9.95
C LEU A 7 -16.79 17.63 -10.23
N LYS A 8 -16.90 16.55 -11.02
CA LYS A 8 -15.74 15.75 -11.47
C LYS A 8 -14.80 16.58 -12.36
N GLN A 9 -15.34 17.39 -13.25
CA GLN A 9 -14.54 18.32 -14.07
C GLN A 9 -13.82 19.35 -13.19
N LEU A 10 -14.47 19.86 -12.13
CA LEU A 10 -13.84 20.74 -11.17
C LEU A 10 -12.68 20.06 -10.42
N GLN A 11 -12.85 18.81 -9.99
CA GLN A 11 -11.74 18.03 -9.40
C GLN A 11 -10.57 17.92 -10.36
N GLY A 12 -10.86 17.64 -11.62
CA GLY A 12 -9.88 17.64 -12.69
C GLY A 12 -9.08 18.94 -12.79
N LEU A 13 -9.74 20.10 -12.68
CA LEU A 13 -9.04 21.39 -12.69
C LEU A 13 -8.13 21.59 -11.48
N TYR A 14 -8.60 21.22 -10.28
CA TYR A 14 -7.78 21.29 -9.07
C TYR A 14 -6.55 20.38 -9.17
N ILE A 15 -6.70 19.18 -9.73
CA ILE A 15 -5.56 18.30 -10.03
C ILE A 15 -4.63 18.98 -11.03
N ALA A 16 -5.13 19.43 -12.19
CA ALA A 16 -4.32 20.02 -13.24
C ALA A 16 -3.47 21.21 -12.73
N TYR A 17 -4.09 22.15 -12.02
CA TYR A 17 -3.40 23.34 -11.53
C TYR A 17 -2.60 23.12 -10.25
N PHE A 18 -3.06 22.29 -9.32
CA PHE A 18 -2.51 22.28 -7.96
C PHE A 18 -2.07 20.90 -7.48
N GLY A 19 -2.33 19.84 -8.25
CA GLY A 19 -1.97 18.47 -7.89
C GLY A 19 -2.71 17.90 -6.69
N ARG A 20 -3.79 18.57 -6.25
CA ARG A 20 -4.58 18.21 -5.05
C ARG A 20 -6.08 18.19 -5.35
N PRO A 21 -6.90 17.49 -4.55
CA PRO A 21 -8.36 17.57 -4.64
C PRO A 21 -8.88 18.97 -4.24
N ALA A 22 -10.08 19.30 -4.70
CA ALA A 22 -10.72 20.59 -4.39
C ALA A 22 -10.98 20.76 -2.89
N GLU A 23 -10.52 21.88 -2.32
CA GLU A 23 -10.95 22.31 -0.99
C GLU A 23 -12.29 23.07 -1.10
N GLY A 24 -13.37 22.49 -0.57
CA GLY A 24 -14.68 23.15 -0.48
C GLY A 24 -15.39 23.38 -1.83
N THR A 25 -16.14 22.40 -2.31
CA THR A 25 -16.93 22.52 -3.55
C THR A 25 -18.10 23.49 -3.46
N SER A 26 -18.59 23.83 -2.26
CA SER A 26 -19.79 24.66 -2.07
C SER A 26 -19.68 26.06 -2.69
N PHE A 27 -18.47 26.63 -2.72
CA PHE A 27 -18.20 27.91 -3.39
C PHE A 27 -18.40 27.83 -4.91
N TRP A 28 -18.01 26.70 -5.51
CA TRP A 28 -18.14 26.43 -6.95
C TRP A 28 -19.55 25.99 -7.32
N GLU A 29 -20.18 25.16 -6.49
CA GLU A 29 -21.57 24.75 -6.62
C GLU A 29 -22.48 25.98 -6.75
N ASN A 30 -22.28 27.01 -5.92
CA ASN A 30 -23.07 28.23 -6.01
C ASN A 30 -22.91 28.94 -7.37
N ARG A 31 -21.69 29.01 -7.92
CA ARG A 31 -21.41 29.64 -9.22
C ARG A 31 -22.03 28.88 -10.37
N PHE A 32 -21.91 27.56 -10.36
CA PHE A 32 -22.51 26.71 -11.38
C PHE A 32 -24.03 26.74 -11.33
N ASP A 33 -24.61 26.59 -10.14
CA ASP A 33 -26.07 26.49 -9.97
C ASP A 33 -26.80 27.82 -10.11
N ASN A 34 -26.25 28.90 -9.56
CA ASN A 34 -26.98 30.16 -9.42
C ASN A 34 -26.46 31.27 -10.33
N LEU A 35 -25.20 31.21 -10.77
CA LEU A 35 -24.60 32.22 -11.65
C LEU A 35 -24.43 31.72 -13.09
N GLY A 36 -24.71 30.44 -13.35
CA GLY A 36 -24.65 29.85 -14.70
C GLY A 36 -23.24 29.74 -15.26
N TRP A 37 -22.22 29.66 -14.39
CA TRP A 37 -20.84 29.50 -14.81
C TRP A 37 -20.63 28.14 -15.49
N THR A 38 -19.72 28.11 -16.46
CA THR A 38 -19.23 26.89 -17.09
C THR A 38 -17.91 26.45 -16.44
N ILE A 39 -17.47 25.22 -16.74
CA ILE A 39 -16.14 24.77 -16.29
C ILE A 39 -15.01 25.61 -16.90
N ASP A 40 -15.19 26.09 -18.12
CA ASP A 40 -14.24 27.00 -18.77
C ASP A 40 -14.18 28.37 -18.07
N ASP A 41 -15.30 28.86 -17.52
CA ASP A 41 -15.30 30.07 -16.71
C ASP A 41 -14.53 29.85 -15.40
N ALA A 42 -14.72 28.69 -14.75
CA ALA A 42 -13.93 28.33 -13.57
C ALA A 42 -12.44 28.21 -13.90
N ALA A 43 -12.06 27.54 -14.98
CA ALA A 43 -10.66 27.39 -15.40
C ALA A 43 -9.97 28.73 -15.70
N ARG A 44 -10.72 29.71 -16.23
CA ARG A 44 -10.23 31.08 -16.45
C ARG A 44 -10.19 31.93 -15.19
N ASP A 45 -10.98 31.59 -14.17
CA ASP A 45 -10.94 32.26 -12.88
C ASP A 45 -9.74 31.81 -12.03
N PHE A 46 -9.33 30.54 -12.15
CA PHE A 46 -8.19 29.98 -11.41
C PHE A 46 -6.90 30.77 -11.62
N VAL A 47 -6.62 31.25 -12.83
CA VAL A 47 -5.41 32.05 -13.10
C VAL A 47 -5.38 33.40 -12.37
N ASN A 48 -6.53 33.86 -11.88
CA ASN A 48 -6.67 35.08 -11.08
C ASN A 48 -6.66 34.81 -9.57
N ALA A 49 -6.60 33.55 -9.14
CA ALA A 49 -6.57 33.19 -7.73
C ALA A 49 -5.21 33.50 -7.11
N ASP A 50 -5.22 33.91 -5.83
CA ASP A 50 -4.00 34.13 -5.04
C ASP A 50 -3.14 32.87 -4.98
N GLU A 51 -3.79 31.70 -4.91
CA GLU A 51 -3.13 30.39 -4.92
C GLU A 51 -2.38 30.14 -6.25
N PHE A 52 -2.98 30.45 -7.38
CA PHE A 52 -2.31 30.32 -8.67
C PHE A 52 -1.08 31.22 -8.76
N THR A 53 -1.20 32.47 -8.28
CA THR A 53 -0.07 33.39 -8.23
C THR A 53 1.02 32.90 -7.26
N ALA A 54 0.65 32.24 -6.16
CA ALA A 54 1.60 31.66 -5.23
C ALA A 54 2.37 30.47 -5.82
N VAL A 55 1.71 29.64 -6.65
CA VAL A 55 2.32 28.46 -7.27
C VAL A 55 3.10 28.80 -8.55
N TYR A 56 2.54 29.64 -9.42
CA TYR A 56 3.05 29.91 -10.77
C TYR A 56 3.58 31.33 -10.98
N GLY A 57 3.48 32.21 -9.98
CA GLY A 57 3.86 33.62 -10.14
C GLY A 57 2.97 34.35 -11.15
N SER A 58 3.57 35.17 -12.02
CA SER A 58 2.85 35.74 -13.16
C SER A 58 2.62 34.64 -14.21
N ALA A 59 1.38 34.45 -14.68
CA ALA A 59 0.91 33.42 -15.62
C ALA A 59 1.98 32.83 -16.56
N ASP A 60 2.79 31.91 -16.04
CA ASP A 60 3.79 31.15 -16.79
C ASP A 60 3.11 29.90 -17.33
N TYR A 61 2.56 30.01 -18.54
CA TYR A 61 1.84 28.91 -19.16
C TYR A 61 2.74 27.71 -19.48
N ASP A 62 4.07 27.86 -19.59
CA ASP A 62 4.99 26.73 -19.70
C ASP A 62 4.97 25.89 -18.41
N ALA A 63 5.06 26.56 -17.26
CA ALA A 63 4.99 25.92 -15.96
C ALA A 63 3.62 25.25 -15.74
N VAL A 64 2.53 25.93 -16.12
CA VAL A 64 1.16 25.37 -16.01
C VAL A 64 1.00 24.12 -16.85
N VAL A 65 1.45 24.12 -18.12
CA VAL A 65 1.34 22.94 -18.99
C VAL A 65 2.14 21.77 -18.41
N ARG A 66 3.37 22.01 -17.95
CA ARG A 66 4.22 20.98 -17.35
C ARG A 66 3.59 20.39 -16.08
N ALA A 67 3.10 21.25 -15.20
CA ALA A 67 2.42 20.82 -13.98
C ALA A 67 1.14 20.03 -14.30
N THR A 68 0.37 20.46 -15.29
CA THR A 68 -0.85 19.76 -15.71
C THR A 68 -0.54 18.32 -16.16
N TYR A 69 0.52 18.11 -16.95
CA TYR A 69 0.97 16.77 -17.35
C TYR A 69 1.42 15.93 -16.15
N LEU A 70 2.24 16.48 -15.25
CA LEU A 70 2.71 15.76 -14.06
C LEU A 70 1.57 15.41 -13.10
N ASN A 71 0.66 16.35 -12.86
CA ASN A 71 -0.42 16.19 -11.90
C ASN A 71 -1.54 15.30 -12.41
N ALA A 72 -1.90 15.40 -13.69
CA ALA A 72 -2.98 14.60 -14.26
C ALA A 72 -2.51 13.22 -14.74
N LEU A 73 -1.28 13.09 -15.25
CA LEU A 73 -0.77 11.87 -15.89
C LEU A 73 0.42 11.23 -15.18
N GLY A 74 1.09 11.92 -14.26
CA GLY A 74 2.30 11.41 -13.60
C GLY A 74 3.53 11.37 -14.51
N ARG A 75 3.52 12.07 -15.64
CA ARG A 75 4.61 12.07 -16.63
C ARG A 75 4.89 13.44 -17.20
N GLU A 76 6.06 13.59 -17.82
CA GLU A 76 6.42 14.80 -18.55
C GLU A 76 5.66 14.94 -19.88
N VAL A 77 5.70 16.15 -20.45
CA VAL A 77 5.15 16.44 -21.77
C VAL A 77 5.95 15.67 -22.83
N GLU A 78 5.24 15.06 -23.78
CA GLU A 78 5.78 14.12 -24.77
C GLU A 78 6.90 14.71 -25.64
N SER A 79 6.83 16.01 -25.90
CA SER A 79 7.82 16.72 -26.69
C SER A 79 7.76 18.22 -26.43
N ALA A 80 8.84 18.92 -26.78
CA ALA A 80 8.86 20.39 -26.79
C ALA A 80 7.79 20.95 -27.74
N GLN A 81 7.53 20.30 -28.88
CA GLN A 81 6.51 20.75 -29.84
C GLN A 81 5.10 20.68 -29.25
N SER A 82 4.75 19.58 -28.57
CA SER A 82 3.43 19.42 -27.92
C SER A 82 3.25 20.45 -26.81
N ARG A 83 4.31 20.70 -26.02
CA ARG A 83 4.31 21.72 -24.98
C ARG A 83 4.10 23.12 -25.57
N ASP A 84 4.89 23.49 -26.57
CA ASP A 84 4.85 24.82 -27.20
C ASP A 84 3.49 25.08 -27.87
N PHE A 85 2.85 24.04 -28.40
CA PHE A 85 1.47 24.11 -28.91
C PHE A 85 0.49 24.51 -27.80
N TRP A 86 0.46 23.77 -26.69
CA TRP A 86 -0.45 24.06 -25.58
C TRP A 86 -0.22 25.43 -24.96
N VAL A 87 1.05 25.82 -24.77
CA VAL A 87 1.43 27.15 -24.29
C VAL A 87 0.87 28.23 -25.22
N GLY A 88 1.08 28.10 -26.54
CA GLY A 88 0.60 29.08 -27.51
C GLY A 88 -0.92 29.16 -27.65
N GLU A 89 -1.66 28.07 -27.37
CA GLU A 89 -3.12 28.09 -27.33
C GLU A 89 -3.66 28.76 -26.05
N LEU A 90 -3.03 28.53 -24.90
CA LEU A 90 -3.38 29.13 -23.60
C LEU A 90 -3.05 30.62 -23.57
N GLU A 91 -1.85 31.02 -24.01
CA GLU A 91 -1.43 32.42 -24.10
C GLU A 91 -2.34 33.25 -25.02
N ALA A 92 -2.83 32.63 -26.09
CA ALA A 92 -3.75 33.28 -27.01
C ALA A 92 -5.21 33.29 -26.51
N GLY A 93 -5.50 32.66 -25.36
CA GLY A 93 -6.84 32.51 -24.82
C GLY A 93 -7.79 31.71 -25.70
N ARG A 94 -7.27 30.91 -26.64
CA ARG A 94 -8.07 30.06 -27.55
C ARG A 94 -8.62 28.84 -26.82
N VAL A 95 -7.87 28.32 -25.86
CA VAL A 95 -8.24 27.20 -25.01
C VAL A 95 -8.04 27.55 -23.54
N SER A 96 -8.62 26.78 -22.64
CA SER A 96 -8.34 26.83 -21.20
C SER A 96 -7.60 25.55 -20.76
N VAL A 97 -7.12 25.51 -19.52
CA VAL A 97 -6.59 24.26 -18.95
C VAL A 97 -7.65 23.15 -18.88
N ALA A 98 -8.95 23.50 -18.85
CA ALA A 98 -10.02 22.51 -18.96
C ALA A 98 -9.96 21.77 -20.31
N THR A 99 -9.65 22.47 -21.40
CA THR A 99 -9.50 21.86 -22.73
C THR A 99 -8.27 20.95 -22.79
N LEU A 100 -7.17 21.33 -22.16
CA LEU A 100 -5.98 20.48 -22.05
C LEU A 100 -6.29 19.21 -21.27
N LEU A 101 -6.95 19.32 -20.12
CA LEU A 101 -7.36 18.15 -19.34
C LEU A 101 -8.35 17.25 -20.11
N ASP A 102 -9.32 17.83 -20.81
CA ASP A 102 -10.27 17.07 -21.63
C ASP A 102 -9.53 16.23 -22.68
N SER A 103 -8.45 16.75 -23.26
CA SER A 103 -7.61 15.99 -24.19
C SER A 103 -6.99 14.73 -23.58
N PHE A 104 -6.73 14.71 -22.27
CA PHE A 104 -6.25 13.53 -21.55
C PHE A 104 -7.36 12.52 -21.27
N LEU A 105 -8.59 12.98 -21.10
CA LEU A 105 -9.76 12.12 -20.89
C LEU A 105 -10.29 11.51 -22.20
N THR A 106 -10.03 12.16 -23.33
CA THR A 106 -10.45 11.70 -24.66
C THR A 106 -9.32 11.10 -25.51
N THR A 107 -8.13 10.92 -24.94
CA THR A 107 -6.97 10.35 -25.65
C THR A 107 -7.17 8.86 -25.97
N ASP A 108 -6.50 8.39 -27.04
CA ASP A 108 -6.42 6.97 -27.39
C ASP A 108 -5.45 6.18 -26.50
N SER A 109 -4.63 6.87 -25.70
CA SER A 109 -3.73 6.26 -24.71
C SER A 109 -4.54 5.73 -23.51
N GLU A 110 -4.72 4.41 -23.43
CA GLU A 110 -5.48 3.78 -22.34
C GLU A 110 -4.89 4.10 -20.95
N ILE A 111 -3.56 4.13 -20.83
CA ILE A 111 -2.87 4.44 -19.57
C ILE A 111 -3.13 5.89 -19.17
N ASP A 112 -2.93 6.86 -20.06
CA ASP A 112 -3.12 8.28 -19.72
C ASP A 112 -4.56 8.58 -19.34
N ARG A 113 -5.52 8.04 -20.11
CA ARG A 113 -6.94 8.18 -19.82
C ARG A 113 -7.28 7.56 -18.47
N ALA A 114 -6.82 6.34 -18.19
CA ALA A 114 -7.08 5.66 -16.93
C ALA A 114 -6.43 6.37 -15.73
N THR A 115 -5.22 6.93 -15.88
CA THR A 115 -4.57 7.71 -14.83
C THR A 115 -5.35 8.99 -14.52
N ALA A 116 -5.73 9.75 -15.55
CA ALA A 116 -6.50 10.98 -15.37
C ALA A 116 -7.89 10.70 -14.75
N GLU A 117 -8.62 9.72 -15.28
CA GLU A 117 -9.93 9.29 -14.74
C GLU A 117 -9.80 8.80 -13.29
N GLY A 118 -8.81 7.96 -13.00
CA GLY A 118 -8.58 7.41 -11.66
C GLY A 118 -8.21 8.48 -10.63
N ARG A 119 -7.36 9.46 -10.99
CA ARG A 119 -7.03 10.58 -10.10
C ARG A 119 -8.25 11.47 -9.84
N ILE A 120 -9.09 11.72 -10.85
CA ILE A 120 -10.35 12.46 -10.67
C ILE A 120 -11.30 11.71 -9.73
N GLU A 121 -11.40 10.38 -9.86
CA GLU A 121 -12.23 9.55 -8.99
C GLU A 121 -11.74 9.58 -7.54
N VAL A 122 -10.43 9.41 -7.31
CA VAL A 122 -9.82 9.49 -5.98
C VAL A 122 -9.99 10.88 -5.36
N ALA A 123 -9.79 11.96 -6.13
CA ALA A 123 -10.00 13.33 -5.66
C ALA A 123 -11.47 13.60 -5.30
N SER A 124 -12.41 13.06 -6.09
CA SER A 124 -13.85 13.16 -5.81
C SER A 124 -14.18 12.47 -4.48
N ALA A 125 -13.74 11.22 -4.31
CA ALA A 125 -13.96 10.45 -3.09
C ALA A 125 -13.33 11.12 -1.86
N TYR A 126 -12.12 11.67 -1.98
CA TYR A 126 -11.46 12.40 -0.90
C TYR A 126 -12.24 13.65 -0.51
N THR A 127 -12.74 14.39 -1.50
CA THR A 127 -13.53 15.61 -1.23
C THR A 127 -14.86 15.27 -0.57
N GLU A 128 -15.49 14.15 -0.93
CA GLU A 128 -16.71 13.66 -0.30
C GLU A 128 -16.51 13.32 1.20
N THR A 129 -15.38 12.72 1.59
CA THR A 129 -15.10 12.47 3.01
C THR A 129 -14.90 13.76 3.79
N VAL A 130 -14.22 14.75 3.20
CA VAL A 130 -14.05 16.08 3.80
C VAL A 130 -15.39 16.79 3.98
N GLN A 131 -16.27 16.72 2.99
CA GLN A 131 -17.65 17.23 3.11
C GLN A 131 -18.45 16.51 4.20
N ALA A 132 -18.20 15.22 4.40
CA ALA A 132 -18.80 14.42 5.45
C ALA A 132 -18.23 14.70 6.85
N GLY A 133 -17.20 15.55 6.95
CA GLY A 133 -16.63 16.04 8.22
C GLY A 133 -15.21 15.56 8.52
N ALA A 134 -14.55 14.84 7.60
CA ALA A 134 -13.13 14.52 7.74
C ALA A 134 -12.27 15.80 7.60
N PRO A 135 -11.10 15.87 8.27
CA PRO A 135 -10.17 16.97 8.06
C PRO A 135 -9.57 16.91 6.64
N TYR A 136 -9.36 18.07 6.03
CA TYR A 136 -8.59 18.19 4.80
C TYR A 136 -7.09 18.18 5.12
N GLU A 137 -6.39 17.15 4.67
CA GLU A 137 -4.96 16.90 4.82
C GLU A 137 -4.30 16.94 3.44
N GLN A 138 -3.72 18.09 3.09
CA GLN A 138 -3.24 18.36 1.74
C GLN A 138 -2.16 17.39 1.28
N GLU A 139 -1.14 17.14 2.12
CA GLU A 139 -0.01 16.27 1.79
C GLU A 139 -0.51 14.85 1.49
N ARG A 140 -1.41 14.34 2.33
CA ARG A 140 -2.01 13.02 2.15
C ARG A 140 -2.83 12.95 0.86
N ALA A 141 -3.61 14.00 0.58
CA ALA A 141 -4.42 14.07 -0.61
C ALA A 141 -3.55 14.04 -1.89
N ILE A 142 -2.40 14.72 -1.88
CA ILE A 142 -1.44 14.70 -2.97
C ILE A 142 -0.84 13.30 -3.15
N GLU A 143 -0.40 12.66 -2.05
CA GLU A 143 0.15 11.29 -2.08
C GLU A 143 -0.83 10.28 -2.68
N LEU A 144 -2.11 10.35 -2.28
CA LEU A 144 -3.16 9.48 -2.81
C LEU A 144 -3.29 9.63 -4.34
N LEU A 145 -3.24 10.86 -4.85
CA LEU A 145 -3.30 11.10 -6.29
C LEU A 145 -2.04 10.62 -7.01
N GLN A 146 -0.87 10.84 -6.42
CA GLN A 146 0.40 10.39 -7.00
C GLN A 146 0.51 8.87 -7.06
N SER A 147 -0.12 8.13 -6.14
CA SER A 147 -0.15 6.67 -6.17
C SER A 147 -0.95 6.07 -7.33
N VAL A 148 -1.78 6.84 -8.02
CA VAL A 148 -2.59 6.36 -9.16
C VAL A 148 -1.74 6.41 -10.44
N ASP A 149 -1.58 5.24 -11.06
CA ASP A 149 -0.67 4.98 -12.20
C ASP A 149 -1.38 4.48 -13.47
N GLY A 150 -2.71 4.52 -13.49
CA GLY A 150 -3.53 4.06 -14.61
C GLY A 150 -3.95 2.59 -14.53
N THR A 151 -3.51 1.85 -13.51
CA THR A 151 -4.03 0.52 -13.20
C THR A 151 -5.30 0.59 -12.33
N ALA A 152 -6.20 -0.38 -12.47
CA ALA A 152 -7.36 -0.50 -11.58
C ALA A 152 -6.93 -0.74 -10.13
N SER A 153 -5.84 -1.50 -9.92
CA SER A 153 -5.31 -1.81 -8.59
C SER A 153 -4.85 -0.57 -7.83
N SER A 154 -4.11 0.34 -8.48
CA SER A 154 -3.61 1.56 -7.84
C SER A 154 -4.74 2.52 -7.47
N ARG A 155 -5.72 2.68 -8.36
CA ARG A 155 -6.96 3.43 -8.07
C ARG A 155 -7.72 2.83 -6.89
N ASP A 156 -7.98 1.52 -6.92
CA ASP A 156 -8.77 0.87 -5.89
C ASP A 156 -8.05 0.89 -4.52
N ALA A 157 -6.71 0.85 -4.51
CA ALA A 157 -5.90 1.02 -3.31
C ALA A 157 -6.04 2.44 -2.72
N ALA A 158 -5.93 3.47 -3.56
CA ALA A 158 -6.12 4.86 -3.14
C ALA A 158 -7.54 5.09 -2.58
N LEU A 159 -8.58 4.54 -3.22
CA LEU A 159 -9.96 4.62 -2.72
C LEU A 159 -10.16 3.92 -1.37
N ARG A 160 -9.54 2.74 -1.16
CA ARG A 160 -9.57 2.06 0.14
C ARG A 160 -8.88 2.88 1.24
N ALA A 161 -7.76 3.51 0.91
CA ALA A 161 -7.00 4.31 1.86
C ALA A 161 -7.74 5.59 2.31
N ILE A 162 -8.69 6.09 1.51
CA ILE A 162 -9.61 7.15 1.93
C ILE A 162 -10.63 6.63 2.97
N GLN A 163 -11.15 5.41 2.77
CA GLN A 163 -12.16 4.83 3.65
C GLN A 163 -11.63 4.51 5.05
N THR A 164 -10.34 4.18 5.19
CA THR A 164 -9.69 3.92 6.48
C THR A 164 -9.59 5.16 7.38
N GLN A 165 -9.75 6.38 6.83
CA GLN A 165 -9.75 7.63 7.59
C GLN A 165 -11.07 7.89 8.36
N VAL A 166 -12.18 7.27 7.94
CA VAL A 166 -13.54 7.52 8.51
C VAL A 166 -13.88 6.53 9.65
N GLY A 167 -12.99 5.58 9.95
CA GLY A 167 -13.08 4.73 11.14
C GLY A 167 -12.65 5.48 12.41
N PRO A 168 -13.08 5.06 13.61
CA PRO A 168 -12.64 5.70 14.86
C PRO A 168 -11.11 5.71 14.93
N GLU A 169 -10.55 6.90 15.18
CA GLU A 169 -9.11 7.23 15.26
C GLU A 169 -8.22 6.00 15.50
N GLN A 170 -7.53 5.56 14.45
CA GLN A 170 -6.35 4.72 14.62
C GLN A 170 -5.18 5.59 15.11
N PRO A 171 -4.26 5.03 15.90
CA PRO A 171 -3.07 5.76 16.34
C PRO A 171 -2.27 6.22 15.13
N ASP A 172 -1.90 7.50 15.15
CA ASP A 172 -0.95 8.14 14.24
C ASP A 172 0.31 7.29 14.05
N LEU A 173 0.39 6.55 12.94
CA LEU A 173 1.61 5.93 12.44
C LEU A 173 2.25 6.94 11.49
N GLY A 174 2.97 7.88 12.11
CA GLY A 174 3.59 9.02 11.45
C GLY A 174 4.36 8.65 10.18
N SER A 175 4.26 9.55 9.20
CA SER A 175 4.96 9.49 7.94
C SER A 175 6.47 9.51 8.12
N GLY A 176 7.10 8.48 7.58
CA GLY A 176 8.53 8.39 7.32
C GLY A 176 8.69 7.44 6.15
N GLY A 177 9.09 7.98 5.00
CA GLY A 177 8.99 7.28 3.73
C GLY A 177 9.82 5.99 3.65
N SER A 178 9.17 4.95 3.13
CA SER A 178 9.76 3.94 2.24
C SER A 178 8.60 3.18 1.58
N ASP A 179 8.79 2.90 0.29
CA ASP A 179 7.90 2.14 -0.58
C ASP A 179 7.31 0.91 0.13
N HIS A 180 5.98 0.79 0.15
CA HIS A 180 5.30 -0.48 0.42
C HIS A 180 4.37 -0.79 -0.75
N GLY A 181 4.98 -1.00 -1.90
CA GLY A 181 4.32 -1.48 -3.10
C GLY A 181 4.31 -3.01 -3.12
N ILE A 182 3.14 -3.61 -2.87
CA ILE A 182 2.86 -4.99 -3.29
C ILE A 182 2.87 -4.98 -4.82
N THR A 183 3.99 -5.40 -5.41
CA THR A 183 4.16 -5.57 -6.86
C THR A 183 4.56 -7.01 -7.17
N ALA A 184 4.16 -7.45 -8.36
CA ALA A 184 3.96 -8.85 -8.74
C ALA A 184 5.23 -9.72 -8.92
N SER A 185 6.19 -9.69 -7.99
CA SER A 185 7.32 -10.62 -8.07
C SER A 185 8.01 -11.03 -6.76
N SER A 186 7.57 -10.56 -5.59
CA SER A 186 7.92 -11.05 -4.24
C SER A 186 7.14 -10.20 -3.23
N ASP A 187 6.43 -10.79 -2.28
CA ASP A 187 5.77 -10.05 -1.19
C ASP A 187 6.68 -10.01 0.04
N PHE A 188 6.93 -8.81 0.55
CA PHE A 188 7.81 -8.60 1.70
C PHE A 188 7.14 -7.69 2.73
N ILE A 189 7.40 -7.96 4.01
CA ILE A 189 7.07 -7.06 5.12
C ILE A 189 8.39 -6.45 5.60
N ASP A 190 8.57 -5.16 5.37
CA ASP A 190 9.73 -4.39 5.86
C ASP A 190 9.39 -3.79 7.24
N LEU A 191 10.09 -4.24 8.27
CA LEU A 191 10.05 -3.64 9.60
C LEU A 191 11.16 -2.58 9.65
N GLY A 192 10.82 -1.35 9.24
CA GLY A 192 11.81 -0.30 8.98
C GLY A 192 12.78 0.00 10.14
N GLU A 193 13.96 0.55 9.82
CA GLU A 193 15.09 0.76 10.75
C GLU A 193 14.90 1.88 11.81
N SER A 194 13.77 1.92 12.52
CA SER A 194 13.58 2.87 13.63
C SER A 194 14.09 2.30 14.95
N THR A 195 15.34 2.64 15.31
CA THR A 195 16.02 2.23 16.57
C THR A 195 15.28 2.51 17.90
N ASP A 196 14.18 3.27 17.89
CA ASP A 196 13.42 3.66 19.09
C ASP A 196 11.97 3.12 19.13
N LYS A 197 11.59 2.17 18.26
CA LYS A 197 10.22 1.62 18.23
C LYS A 197 10.25 0.09 18.21
N ARG A 198 9.25 -0.51 18.86
CA ARG A 198 8.99 -1.96 18.84
C ARG A 198 7.93 -2.22 17.78
N ASP A 199 8.23 -3.07 16.82
CA ASP A 199 7.24 -3.53 15.88
C ASP A 199 6.62 -4.86 16.34
N VAL A 200 5.31 -5.00 16.17
CA VAL A 200 4.55 -6.18 16.58
C VAL A 200 3.74 -6.68 15.40
N ILE A 201 4.10 -7.87 14.89
CA ILE A 201 3.32 -8.59 13.89
C ILE A 201 2.29 -9.44 14.62
N VAL A 202 1.01 -9.13 14.45
CA VAL A 202 -0.10 -9.86 15.09
C VAL A 202 -0.65 -10.93 14.16
N LEU A 203 -0.43 -12.19 14.51
CA LEU A 203 -0.97 -13.33 13.80
C LEU A 203 -2.18 -13.86 14.57
N SER A 204 -3.37 -13.79 13.98
CA SER A 204 -4.59 -14.24 14.65
C SER A 204 -5.59 -14.91 13.70
N ASN A 205 -6.23 -16.02 14.14
CA ASN A 205 -7.54 -16.48 13.59
C ASN A 205 -8.59 -15.36 13.75
N ALA A 206 -9.75 -15.26 13.04
CA ALA A 206 -10.65 -14.13 12.55
C ALA A 206 -11.57 -13.16 13.43
N ALA A 207 -11.26 -11.89 13.81
CA ALA A 207 -12.01 -10.95 14.71
C ALA A 207 -11.34 -9.58 15.08
N TYR A 208 -10.01 -9.42 15.17
CA TYR A 208 -9.34 -8.12 15.43
C TYR A 208 -7.96 -8.11 14.76
N SER A 209 -7.75 -7.17 13.81
CA SER A 209 -6.61 -6.94 12.90
C SER A 209 -5.79 -8.19 12.56
N ARG A 210 -6.08 -8.79 11.39
CA ARG A 210 -5.64 -10.16 11.04
C ARG A 210 -5.11 -10.20 9.62
N ILE A 211 -3.97 -10.86 9.44
CA ILE A 211 -3.76 -11.62 8.21
C ILE A 211 -4.63 -12.88 8.38
N ALA A 212 -5.69 -13.00 7.58
CA ALA A 212 -6.70 -14.06 7.71
C ALA A 212 -6.65 -15.00 6.50
N ASP A 213 -6.46 -16.29 6.76
CA ASP A 213 -6.81 -17.36 5.83
C ASP A 213 -8.34 -17.44 5.74
N ALA A 214 -8.89 -16.81 4.70
CA ALA A 214 -10.33 -16.78 4.43
C ALA A 214 -10.86 -18.12 3.84
N SER A 215 -9.97 -19.02 3.40
CA SER A 215 -10.28 -20.33 2.86
C SER A 215 -10.40 -21.41 3.93
N GLY A 216 -9.75 -21.21 5.09
CA GLY A 216 -9.71 -22.19 6.18
C GLY A 216 -8.91 -23.44 5.82
N ASP A 217 -7.92 -23.29 4.94
CA ASP A 217 -7.03 -24.34 4.44
C ASP A 217 -5.63 -24.28 5.08
N GLY A 218 -5.50 -23.50 6.16
CA GLY A 218 -4.28 -23.32 6.95
C GLY A 218 -3.19 -22.55 6.22
N ARG A 219 -3.50 -21.93 5.07
CA ARG A 219 -2.55 -21.20 4.23
C ARG A 219 -2.98 -19.74 4.11
N ILE A 220 -2.16 -18.84 4.66
CA ILE A 220 -2.22 -17.43 4.29
C ILE A 220 -1.65 -17.33 2.87
N THR A 221 -2.50 -17.06 1.88
CA THR A 221 -2.09 -17.01 0.47
C THR A 221 -2.15 -15.56 -0.05
N ILE A 222 -1.00 -14.93 -0.23
CA ILE A 222 -0.84 -13.74 -1.09
C ILE A 222 -0.56 -14.27 -2.53
N ASN A 223 -1.27 -13.82 -3.57
CA ASN A 223 -1.35 -14.52 -4.88
C ASN A 223 -1.03 -13.62 -6.11
N PRO A 224 -0.47 -14.14 -7.24
CA PRO A 224 0.10 -15.47 -7.46
C PRO A 224 1.51 -15.45 -8.12
N ASP A 225 2.49 -16.12 -7.52
CA ASP A 225 3.71 -16.47 -8.26
C ASP A 225 3.44 -17.48 -9.38
N THR A 226 4.13 -17.33 -10.51
CA THR A 226 4.19 -18.38 -11.54
C THR A 226 5.62 -18.84 -11.73
N ALA A 227 5.81 -20.15 -11.47
CA ALA A 227 6.99 -21.00 -11.64
C ALA A 227 8.15 -20.81 -10.63
N ALA A 228 8.24 -21.81 -9.74
CA ALA A 228 9.43 -22.35 -9.06
C ALA A 228 9.99 -21.71 -7.77
N SER A 229 9.44 -20.62 -7.26
CA SER A 229 9.95 -19.99 -6.02
C SER A 229 8.85 -19.14 -5.39
N LYS A 230 8.37 -19.49 -4.19
CA LYS A 230 7.17 -18.88 -3.58
C LYS A 230 7.24 -18.80 -2.05
N LEU A 231 7.88 -17.77 -1.50
CA LEU A 231 7.76 -17.47 -0.07
C LEU A 231 7.80 -15.99 0.23
N ASP A 232 7.13 -15.63 1.32
CA ASP A 232 7.10 -14.29 1.90
C ASP A 232 8.22 -14.16 2.96
N THR A 233 8.95 -13.06 2.93
CA THR A 233 10.07 -12.79 3.85
C THR A 233 9.76 -11.57 4.74
N ILE A 234 10.09 -11.68 6.03
CA ILE A 234 10.22 -10.51 6.91
C ILE A 234 11.70 -10.11 6.93
N ASP A 235 12.01 -8.90 6.46
CA ASP A 235 13.37 -8.35 6.49
C ASP A 235 13.58 -7.50 7.75
N VAL A 236 14.82 -7.42 8.24
CA VAL A 236 15.27 -6.55 9.36
C VAL A 236 14.72 -6.87 10.77
N PHE A 237 14.21 -8.08 11.03
CA PHE A 237 13.68 -8.46 12.37
C PHE A 237 14.75 -8.41 13.49
N VAL A 238 14.52 -7.70 14.59
CA VAL A 238 15.47 -7.56 15.71
C VAL A 238 15.12 -8.48 16.88
N THR A 239 15.96 -9.47 17.19
CA THR A 239 15.75 -10.40 18.31
C THR A 239 16.28 -9.87 19.67
N GLY A 240 15.81 -10.45 20.78
CA GLY A 240 16.33 -10.23 22.13
C GLY A 240 15.30 -9.70 23.13
N ASP A 241 15.70 -9.42 24.38
CA ASP A 241 14.81 -9.05 25.50
C ASP A 241 14.74 -7.53 25.79
N TRP A 242 15.13 -6.71 24.81
CA TRP A 242 15.16 -5.25 24.95
C TRP A 242 13.81 -4.63 24.58
N ASP A 243 13.58 -3.38 25.00
CA ASP A 243 12.33 -2.67 24.71
C ASP A 243 12.13 -2.38 23.21
N THR A 244 13.23 -2.39 22.45
CA THR A 244 13.31 -2.12 21.01
C THR A 244 13.42 -3.40 20.17
N ALA A 245 13.34 -4.59 20.80
CA ALA A 245 13.37 -5.84 20.06
C ALA A 245 11.97 -6.17 19.52
N ASP A 246 11.92 -6.65 18.28
CA ASP A 246 10.69 -6.98 17.57
C ASP A 246 10.04 -8.23 18.16
N ARG A 247 8.73 -8.34 17.95
CA ARG A 247 7.93 -9.43 18.50
C ARG A 247 6.93 -9.95 17.49
N ILE A 248 6.83 -11.28 17.43
CA ILE A 248 5.73 -11.95 16.77
C ILE A 248 4.66 -12.27 17.82
N ASP A 249 3.49 -11.67 17.69
CA ASP A 249 2.37 -11.92 18.59
C ASP A 249 1.53 -13.11 18.13
N LEU A 250 1.58 -14.16 18.94
CA LEU A 250 0.90 -15.44 18.79
C LEU A 250 -0.19 -15.65 19.85
N THR A 251 -0.52 -14.62 20.65
CA THR A 251 -1.46 -14.74 21.78
C THR A 251 -2.84 -15.24 21.33
N ALA A 252 -3.24 -14.93 20.09
CA ALA A 252 -4.50 -15.36 19.51
C ALA A 252 -4.57 -16.86 19.20
N PHE A 253 -3.43 -17.55 19.07
CA PHE A 253 -3.42 -19.01 18.98
C PHE A 253 -3.79 -19.62 20.32
N GLY A 254 -3.61 -18.93 21.45
CA GLY A 254 -3.99 -19.43 22.78
C GLY A 254 -3.14 -20.63 23.19
N PHE A 255 -1.82 -20.54 22.98
CA PHE A 255 -0.87 -21.52 23.46
C PHE A 255 -0.82 -21.51 24.99
N THR A 256 -0.78 -22.70 25.60
CA THR A 256 -0.79 -22.82 27.07
C THR A 256 0.32 -23.73 27.57
N GLY A 257 0.75 -23.51 28.82
CA GLY A 257 1.75 -24.35 29.48
C GLY A 257 3.02 -24.52 28.63
N GLY A 258 3.40 -25.78 28.37
CA GLY A 258 4.57 -26.14 27.57
C GLY A 258 4.54 -25.64 26.12
N GLN A 259 3.36 -25.30 25.58
CA GLN A 259 3.22 -24.77 24.22
C GLN A 259 3.75 -23.33 24.10
N ARG A 260 3.87 -22.58 25.21
CA ARG A 260 4.44 -21.22 25.22
C ARG A 260 5.98 -21.27 25.18
N GLY A 261 6.52 -21.96 24.19
CA GLY A 261 7.95 -22.20 24.06
C GLY A 261 8.35 -22.47 22.63
N VAL A 262 9.66 -22.44 22.42
CA VAL A 262 10.31 -22.52 21.12
C VAL A 262 11.25 -23.73 21.09
N LYS A 263 11.26 -24.50 20.00
CA LYS A 263 12.15 -25.65 19.79
C LYS A 263 13.08 -25.39 18.61
N ASN A 264 14.39 -25.56 18.81
CA ASN A 264 15.34 -25.62 17.69
C ASN A 264 15.22 -27.00 17.02
N VAL A 265 14.97 -26.99 15.71
CA VAL A 265 14.86 -28.19 14.85
C VAL A 265 15.87 -28.19 13.72
N THR A 266 16.91 -27.34 13.77
CA THR A 266 17.95 -27.21 12.74
C THR A 266 18.58 -28.55 12.36
N GLU A 267 18.83 -29.44 13.32
CA GLU A 267 19.41 -30.77 13.04
C GLU A 267 18.41 -31.77 12.42
N SER A 268 17.12 -31.46 12.45
CA SER A 268 16.02 -32.35 12.02
C SER A 268 15.27 -31.85 10.79
N VAL A 269 15.45 -30.57 10.43
CA VAL A 269 14.90 -29.93 9.24
C VAL A 269 16.06 -29.31 8.48
N ASP A 270 16.55 -30.07 7.51
CA ASP A 270 17.61 -29.66 6.59
C ASP A 270 17.05 -29.38 5.19
N GLN A 271 17.94 -29.05 4.26
CA GLN A 271 17.60 -28.80 2.86
C GLN A 271 16.85 -29.97 2.20
N PHE A 272 16.99 -31.21 2.67
CA PHE A 272 16.31 -32.36 2.08
C PHE A 272 14.97 -32.70 2.73
N THR A 273 14.55 -31.92 3.74
CA THR A 273 13.34 -32.22 4.51
C THR A 273 12.09 -31.76 3.76
N GLU A 274 11.17 -32.69 3.49
CA GLU A 274 9.90 -32.40 2.84
C GLU A 274 8.93 -31.74 3.83
N LEU A 275 8.55 -30.49 3.57
CA LEU A 275 7.63 -29.72 4.43
C LEU A 275 6.14 -30.00 4.18
N SER A 276 5.77 -31.06 3.47
CA SER A 276 4.35 -31.43 3.33
C SER A 276 3.77 -31.94 4.66
N HIS A 277 4.58 -32.69 5.41
CA HIS A 277 4.26 -33.18 6.75
C HIS A 277 5.52 -33.64 7.49
N VAL A 278 5.78 -33.08 8.66
CA VAL A 278 6.88 -33.48 9.55
C VAL A 278 6.32 -33.90 10.91
N ALA A 279 6.28 -35.20 11.15
CA ALA A 279 5.71 -35.76 12.37
C ALA A 279 6.54 -35.39 13.62
N GLY A 280 5.86 -34.95 14.68
CA GLY A 280 6.48 -34.59 15.95
C GLY A 280 7.47 -33.44 15.86
N LEU A 281 7.34 -32.56 14.85
CA LEU A 281 8.27 -31.44 14.67
C LEU A 281 8.38 -30.59 15.94
N PHE A 282 7.26 -30.39 16.62
CA PHE A 282 7.15 -29.56 17.82
C PHE A 282 7.37 -30.32 19.13
N GLU A 283 7.39 -31.64 19.08
CA GLU A 283 7.41 -32.49 20.26
C GLU A 283 8.74 -32.44 21.03
N THR A 284 8.63 -32.45 22.35
CA THR A 284 9.79 -32.53 23.26
C THR A 284 9.52 -33.54 24.37
N ALA A 285 10.56 -33.88 25.15
CA ALA A 285 10.39 -34.70 26.35
C ALA A 285 9.44 -34.08 27.40
N TYR A 286 9.08 -32.80 27.24
CA TYR A 286 8.21 -32.03 28.14
C TYR A 286 6.92 -31.56 27.43
N GLY A 287 6.51 -32.26 26.37
CA GLY A 287 5.35 -31.94 25.53
C GLY A 287 5.65 -30.97 24.38
N ALA A 288 4.70 -30.84 23.45
CA ALA A 288 4.80 -29.99 22.27
C ALA A 288 5.04 -28.50 22.59
N ARG A 289 5.81 -27.85 21.71
CA ARG A 289 6.03 -26.41 21.65
C ARG A 289 5.13 -25.77 20.60
N GLY A 290 4.65 -24.56 20.84
CA GLY A 290 3.85 -23.85 19.84
C GLY A 290 4.68 -23.34 18.66
N VAL A 291 6.01 -23.23 18.84
CA VAL A 291 6.93 -22.73 17.82
C VAL A 291 8.15 -23.64 17.69
N ALA A 292 8.61 -23.84 16.47
CA ALA A 292 9.90 -24.44 16.17
C ALA A 292 10.69 -23.53 15.20
N TYR A 293 12.01 -23.66 15.13
CA TYR A 293 12.80 -22.96 14.13
C TYR A 293 13.95 -23.78 13.55
N SER A 294 14.29 -23.54 12.29
CA SER A 294 15.49 -24.08 11.63
C SER A 294 16.30 -22.94 11.01
N SER A 295 17.62 -23.00 11.19
CA SER A 295 18.58 -22.08 10.57
C SER A 295 19.27 -22.66 9.33
N GLU A 296 18.90 -23.88 8.92
CA GLU A 296 19.36 -24.48 7.67
C GLU A 296 18.36 -24.18 6.55
N HIS A 297 18.86 -24.01 5.32
CA HIS A 297 18.03 -23.79 4.12
C HIS A 297 16.97 -24.90 3.98
N VAL A 298 15.75 -24.54 3.59
CA VAL A 298 14.66 -25.48 3.33
C VAL A 298 14.22 -25.39 1.86
N HIS A 299 13.72 -26.47 1.26
CA HIS A 299 13.30 -26.51 -0.16
C HIS A 299 11.77 -26.52 -0.34
N ALA A 300 11.30 -25.95 -1.46
CA ALA A 300 9.90 -26.05 -1.87
C ALA A 300 9.61 -27.47 -2.34
N GLU A 301 8.38 -27.90 -2.06
CA GLU A 301 7.78 -29.18 -2.44
C GLU A 301 8.33 -29.72 -3.79
N ASN A 302 8.95 -30.90 -3.77
CA ASN A 302 9.30 -31.73 -4.95
C ASN A 302 10.06 -31.04 -6.11
N SER A 303 10.75 -29.92 -5.87
CA SER A 303 11.38 -29.13 -6.94
C SER A 303 12.91 -29.14 -6.91
N GLY A 304 13.52 -29.41 -5.74
CA GLY A 304 14.97 -29.29 -5.56
C GLY A 304 15.49 -27.87 -5.84
N THR A 305 14.60 -26.89 -5.96
CA THR A 305 14.92 -25.48 -6.06
C THR A 305 14.95 -24.90 -4.67
N ASP A 306 16.05 -24.22 -4.36
CA ASP A 306 16.22 -23.41 -3.16
C ASP A 306 15.01 -22.48 -3.01
N LEU A 307 14.45 -22.43 -1.80
CA LEU A 307 13.29 -21.59 -1.51
C LEU A 307 13.60 -20.10 -1.60
N GLY A 308 14.87 -19.73 -1.80
CA GLY A 308 15.26 -18.33 -1.88
C GLY A 308 15.16 -17.71 -0.49
N GLY A 309 16.21 -17.91 0.29
CA GLY A 309 16.53 -17.07 1.45
C GLY A 309 17.97 -16.61 1.27
N GLY A 310 18.24 -15.33 1.47
CA GLY A 310 19.61 -14.82 1.53
C GLY A 310 20.44 -15.61 2.56
N PHE A 311 21.78 -15.56 2.45
CA PHE A 311 22.65 -16.15 3.46
C PHE A 311 22.23 -15.69 4.87
N GLY A 312 21.88 -16.63 5.74
CA GLY A 312 21.50 -16.35 7.14
C GLY A 312 20.00 -16.14 7.40
N SER A 313 19.12 -16.86 6.70
CA SER A 313 17.67 -16.80 6.94
C SER A 313 17.22 -17.84 7.98
N LEU A 314 16.21 -17.51 8.79
CA LEU A 314 15.66 -18.37 9.84
C LEU A 314 14.21 -18.76 9.54
N TRP A 315 13.97 -20.06 9.46
CA TRP A 315 12.65 -20.64 9.27
C TRP A 315 11.95 -20.80 10.61
N VAL A 316 10.82 -20.14 10.80
CA VAL A 316 9.96 -20.25 11.98
C VAL A 316 8.70 -21.02 11.63
N PHE A 317 8.44 -22.11 12.34
CA PHE A 317 7.25 -22.94 12.22
C PHE A 317 6.32 -22.66 13.41
N VAL A 318 5.02 -22.52 13.16
CA VAL A 318 4.00 -22.31 14.21
C VAL A 318 2.97 -23.42 14.16
N ASP A 319 2.85 -24.17 15.26
CA ASP A 319 1.90 -25.26 15.50
C ASP A 319 0.49 -24.68 15.74
N ALA A 320 -0.14 -24.20 14.68
CA ALA A 320 -1.36 -23.41 14.79
C ALA A 320 -2.54 -24.27 15.29
N ASN A 321 -2.56 -25.56 14.94
CA ASN A 321 -3.59 -26.50 15.33
C ASN A 321 -3.31 -27.17 16.71
N LYS A 322 -2.07 -27.07 17.22
CA LYS A 322 -1.59 -27.58 18.51
C LYS A 322 -1.52 -29.10 18.60
N ASP A 323 -1.29 -29.78 17.49
CA ASP A 323 -1.26 -31.25 17.43
C ASP A 323 0.16 -31.84 17.58
N GLY A 324 1.19 -31.00 17.55
CA GLY A 324 2.59 -31.39 17.72
C GLY A 324 3.30 -31.88 16.45
N ASP A 325 2.54 -32.12 15.37
CA ASP A 325 3.04 -32.36 14.03
C ASP A 325 3.15 -31.03 13.26
N PHE A 326 3.91 -31.01 12.17
CA PHE A 326 3.84 -29.92 11.21
C PHE A 326 3.14 -30.41 9.94
N ARG A 327 2.12 -29.68 9.48
CA ARG A 327 1.40 -29.89 8.22
C ARG A 327 1.24 -28.56 7.50
N ALA A 328 1.70 -28.48 6.24
CA ALA A 328 1.60 -27.24 5.45
C ALA A 328 0.17 -26.74 5.14
N ALA A 329 -0.87 -27.50 5.52
CA ALA A 329 -2.28 -27.14 5.38
C ALA A 329 -2.94 -26.82 6.72
N GLU A 330 -2.21 -26.88 7.84
CA GLU A 330 -2.77 -26.68 9.17
C GLU A 330 -1.86 -25.77 10.03
N ASP A 331 -0.59 -25.65 9.67
CA ASP A 331 0.45 -24.90 10.37
C ASP A 331 1.10 -23.84 9.49
N MET A 332 1.81 -22.92 10.12
CA MET A 332 2.42 -21.78 9.44
C MET A 332 3.95 -21.89 9.37
N VAL A 333 4.51 -21.35 8.30
CA VAL A 333 5.96 -21.14 8.14
C VAL A 333 6.20 -19.66 7.87
N ILE A 334 7.22 -19.10 8.50
CA ILE A 334 7.64 -17.71 8.37
C ILE A 334 9.14 -17.73 8.11
N ASP A 335 9.61 -16.94 7.13
CA ASP A 335 11.03 -16.71 6.91
C ASP A 335 11.46 -15.36 7.51
N LEU A 336 12.44 -15.40 8.42
CA LEU A 336 13.07 -14.22 8.98
C LEU A 336 14.47 -14.04 8.35
N GLY A 337 14.59 -13.03 7.49
CA GLY A 337 15.84 -12.72 6.81
C GLY A 337 16.93 -12.23 7.77
N GLY A 338 18.15 -12.72 7.62
CA GLY A 338 19.32 -12.24 8.38
C GLY A 338 19.40 -12.69 9.85
N ILE A 339 18.51 -13.60 10.28
CA ILE A 339 18.44 -14.11 11.66
C ILE A 339 19.02 -15.52 11.77
N LEU A 340 19.72 -15.78 12.87
CA LEU A 340 20.37 -17.08 13.13
C LEU A 340 19.68 -17.93 14.20
N ALA A 341 18.90 -17.30 15.08
CA ALA A 341 18.15 -17.97 16.12
C ALA A 341 17.06 -17.04 16.68
N VAL A 342 15.98 -17.66 17.15
CA VAL A 342 14.94 -17.03 17.97
C VAL A 342 14.75 -17.82 19.26
N SER A 343 14.06 -17.20 20.20
CA SER A 343 13.78 -17.74 21.53
C SER A 343 12.38 -17.34 21.96
N ALA A 344 11.92 -17.86 23.11
CA ALA A 344 10.59 -17.54 23.61
C ALA A 344 10.37 -16.04 23.92
N VAL A 345 11.43 -15.24 24.07
CA VAL A 345 11.28 -13.79 24.29
C VAL A 345 10.90 -13.05 23.02
N ASP A 346 11.15 -13.61 21.84
CA ASP A 346 10.86 -12.99 20.54
C ASP A 346 9.38 -13.16 20.13
N PHE A 347 8.59 -13.86 20.97
CA PHE A 347 7.18 -14.14 20.73
C PHE A 347 6.31 -13.70 21.90
N TYR A 348 5.12 -13.18 21.61
CA TYR A 348 4.06 -13.09 22.60
C TYR A 348 3.15 -14.31 22.49
N PHE A 349 3.16 -15.14 23.53
CA PHE A 349 2.27 -16.30 23.66
C PHE A 349 1.08 -16.02 24.57
#